data_AF-A0A1E3B5D8-F1
#
_entry.id   AF-A0A1E3B5D8-F1
#
_cell.length_a   1.000
_cell.length_b   1.000
_cell.length_c   1.000
_cell.angle_alpha   90.00
_cell.angle_beta   90.00
_cell.angle_gamma   90.00
#
_symmetry.space_group_name_H-M   'P 1'
#
loop_
_entity.id
_entity.type
_entity.pdbx_description
1 polymer ?
#
loop_
_entity_poly.entity_id
_entity_poly.type
_entity_poly.pdbx_seq_one_letter_code
_entity_poly.pdbx_strand_id
1 'polypeptide(L)'
;MLEIVHARHRSSPSSAVFHLTNPNPTPWSLLIPTIQDKYTVKPVDFAAWLAKLENISSPSSTEIAEKPALKLLSFYRGLQDGESAMSVALNVRPAKEASASMRSLGPVSAVADAELAGAVAVLIDRTCYIPL
;
A
#
# COMPACT_ATOMS: atom_id res chain seq x y z
N MET A 1 -2.01 15.54 -55.07
CA MET A 1 -1.16 15.49 -53.87
C MET A 1 -1.95 14.83 -52.75
N LEU A 2 -2.00 13.49 -52.75
CA LEU A 2 -2.85 12.67 -51.84
C LEU A 2 -2.03 11.54 -51.16
N GLU A 3 -0.71 11.70 -51.06
CA GLU A 3 0.19 10.62 -50.63
C GLU A 3 0.68 10.70 -49.17
N ILE A 4 0.25 11.70 -48.39
CA ILE A 4 0.71 11.86 -47.00
C ILE A 4 -0.28 11.28 -45.98
N VAL A 5 -1.51 10.94 -46.40
CA VAL A 5 -2.57 10.48 -45.48
C VAL A 5 -2.50 8.96 -45.20
N HIS A 6 -1.89 8.17 -46.08
CA HIS A 6 -1.90 6.70 -45.96
C HIS A 6 -0.72 6.11 -45.16
N ALA A 7 0.28 6.91 -44.77
CA ALA A 7 1.46 6.41 -44.05
C ALA A 7 1.18 6.09 -42.57
N ARG A 8 0.08 6.60 -41.98
CA ARG A 8 -0.27 6.35 -40.57
C ARG A 8 -1.02 5.04 -40.31
N HIS A 9 -1.24 4.21 -41.34
CA HIS A 9 -1.86 2.89 -41.20
C HIS A 9 -0.89 1.74 -41.50
N ARG A 10 0.40 1.90 -41.13
CA ARG A 10 1.26 0.72 -40.90
C ARG A 10 1.16 0.38 -39.41
N SER A 11 0.71 -0.84 -39.15
CA SER A 11 0.36 -1.43 -37.87
C SER A 11 1.50 -1.44 -36.84
N SER A 12 1.88 -0.29 -36.31
CA SER A 12 2.60 -0.21 -35.04
C SER A 12 1.63 -0.70 -33.96
N PRO A 13 2.01 -1.64 -33.09
CA PRO A 13 1.12 -2.07 -32.02
C PRO A 13 0.68 -0.83 -31.23
N SER A 14 -0.64 -0.70 -31.07
CA SER A 14 -1.29 0.22 -30.13
C SER A 14 -0.55 0.18 -28.79
N SER A 15 -0.32 1.34 -28.18
CA SER A 15 0.42 1.50 -26.92
C SER A 15 0.20 0.35 -25.93
N ALA A 16 1.29 -0.23 -25.43
CA ALA A 16 1.25 -1.30 -24.43
C ALA A 16 1.25 -0.73 -23.00
N VAL A 17 0.43 -1.30 -22.12
CA VAL A 17 0.33 -0.93 -20.70
C VAL A 17 0.83 -2.08 -19.84
N PHE A 18 1.71 -1.78 -18.87
CA PHE A 18 2.32 -2.76 -17.97
C PHE A 18 2.06 -2.35 -16.51
N HIS A 19 1.54 -3.26 -15.69
CA HIS A 19 1.37 -3.02 -14.25
C HIS A 19 2.64 -3.43 -13.49
N LEU A 20 3.31 -2.46 -12.86
CA LEU A 20 4.51 -2.67 -12.06
C LEU A 20 4.15 -2.68 -10.58
N THR A 21 3.48 -3.74 -10.14
CA THR A 21 3.23 -4.03 -8.71
C THR A 21 3.90 -5.34 -8.31
N ASN A 22 4.15 -5.57 -7.02
CA ASN A 22 4.78 -6.80 -6.57
C ASN A 22 4.03 -8.04 -7.12
N PRO A 23 4.67 -8.89 -7.95
CA PRO A 23 4.00 -10.03 -8.56
C PRO A 23 3.69 -11.16 -7.57
N ASN A 24 4.26 -11.11 -6.37
CA ASN A 24 4.09 -12.12 -5.32
C ASN A 24 3.68 -11.43 -4.01
N PRO A 25 2.38 -11.20 -3.76
CA PRO A 25 1.93 -10.49 -2.58
C PRO A 25 2.24 -11.29 -1.30
N THR A 26 2.64 -10.57 -0.24
CA THR A 26 2.86 -11.14 1.10
C THR A 26 1.67 -10.78 1.99
N PRO A 27 1.02 -11.75 2.66
CA PRO A 27 0.00 -11.45 3.66
C PRO A 27 0.55 -10.55 4.77
N TRP A 28 -0.24 -9.56 5.18
CA TRP A 28 0.14 -8.60 6.24
C TRP A 28 0.55 -9.31 7.54
N SER A 29 -0.15 -10.37 7.90
CA SER A 29 0.12 -11.20 9.09
C SER A 29 1.53 -11.77 9.15
N LEU A 30 2.18 -12.03 8.01
CA LEU A 30 3.57 -12.53 7.98
C LEU A 30 4.61 -11.45 8.25
N LEU A 31 4.25 -10.17 8.08
CA LEU A 31 5.15 -9.04 8.31
C LEU A 31 5.09 -8.56 9.76
N ILE A 32 3.95 -8.74 10.44
CA ILE A 32 3.72 -8.29 11.83
C ILE A 32 4.82 -8.71 12.81
N PRO A 33 5.29 -9.97 12.87
CA PRO A 33 6.30 -10.38 13.85
C PRO A 33 7.60 -9.56 13.73
N THR A 34 7.99 -9.22 12.51
CA THR A 34 9.18 -8.40 12.23
C THR A 34 9.04 -6.99 12.78
N ILE A 35 7.84 -6.42 12.67
CA ILE A 35 7.56 -5.09 13.20
C ILE A 35 7.54 -5.12 14.73
N GLN A 36 7.00 -6.18 15.33
CA GLN A 36 6.99 -6.38 16.79
C GLN A 36 8.39 -6.62 17.38
N ASP A 37 9.31 -7.21 16.61
CA ASP A 37 10.72 -7.35 17.01
C ASP A 37 11.41 -5.98 17.11
N LYS A 38 11.08 -5.05 16.20
CA LYS A 38 11.70 -3.72 16.13
C LYS A 38 11.03 -2.67 16.98
N TYR A 39 9.71 -2.76 17.15
CA TYR A 39 8.89 -1.77 17.82
C TYR A 39 8.03 -2.44 18.88
N THR A 40 7.88 -1.80 20.04
CA THR A 40 7.00 -2.27 21.13
C THR A 40 5.53 -2.03 20.78
N VAL A 41 5.01 -2.75 19.79
CA VAL A 41 3.67 -2.56 19.22
C VAL A 41 2.78 -3.78 19.43
N LYS A 42 1.47 -3.55 19.61
CA LYS A 42 0.46 -4.60 19.72
C LYS A 42 -0.51 -4.54 18.54
N PRO A 43 -0.73 -5.69 17.86
CA PRO A 43 -1.77 -5.81 16.86
C PRO A 43 -3.14 -5.60 17.50
N VAL A 44 -3.99 -4.81 16.85
CA VAL A 44 -5.36 -4.52 17.31
C VAL A 44 -6.32 -4.64 16.14
N ASP A 45 -7.58 -4.95 16.43
CA ASP A 45 -8.64 -4.94 15.43
C ASP A 45 -8.80 -3.55 14.80
N PHE A 46 -8.90 -3.49 13.47
CA PHE A 46 -9.01 -2.24 12.72
C PHE A 46 -10.20 -1.38 13.16
N ALA A 47 -11.39 -1.97 13.33
CA ALA A 47 -12.58 -1.23 13.72
C ALA A 47 -12.47 -0.70 15.15
N ALA A 48 -11.92 -1.49 16.07
CA ALA A 48 -11.66 -1.04 17.43
C ALA A 48 -10.60 0.07 17.49
N TRP A 49 -9.58 0.01 16.63
CA TRP A 49 -8.57 1.07 16.50
C TRP A 49 -9.16 2.36 15.92
N LEU A 50 -9.98 2.26 14.87
CA LEU A 50 -10.63 3.42 14.27
C LEU A 50 -11.57 4.11 15.27
N ALA A 51 -12.40 3.34 15.98
CA ALA A 51 -13.29 3.89 17.01
C ALA A 51 -12.53 4.66 18.11
N LYS A 52 -11.32 4.21 18.49
CA LYS A 52 -10.47 4.95 19.44
C LYS A 52 -10.00 6.29 18.88
N LEU A 53 -9.62 6.34 17.60
CA LEU A 53 -9.22 7.59 16.96
C LEU A 53 -10.39 8.56 16.83
N GLU A 54 -11.59 8.07 16.54
CA GLU A 54 -12.80 8.89 16.40
C GLU A 54 -13.26 9.52 17.72
N ASN A 55 -12.99 8.86 18.85
CA ASN A 55 -13.30 9.39 20.17
C ASN A 55 -12.43 10.60 20.56
N ILE A 56 -11.34 10.87 19.83
CA ILE A 56 -10.50 12.06 20.06
C ILE A 56 -11.16 13.26 19.37
N SER A 57 -12.03 13.95 20.09
CA SER A 57 -12.67 15.18 19.61
C SER A 57 -11.74 16.39 19.79
N SER A 58 -11.61 17.21 18.73
CA SER A 58 -10.82 18.45 18.74
C SER A 58 -9.36 18.29 19.18
N PRO A 59 -8.57 17.43 18.50
CA PRO A 59 -7.20 17.17 18.88
C PRO A 59 -6.34 18.45 18.79
N SER A 60 -5.50 18.65 19.80
CA SER A 60 -4.48 19.69 19.81
C SER A 60 -3.41 19.44 18.74
N SER A 61 -2.63 20.47 18.40
CA SER A 61 -1.52 20.34 17.46
C SER A 61 -0.50 19.27 17.90
N THR A 62 -0.26 19.16 19.21
CA THR A 62 0.60 18.14 19.81
C THR A 62 0.03 16.73 19.60
N GLU A 63 -1.26 16.52 19.84
CA GLU A 63 -1.91 15.23 19.63
C GLU A 63 -1.90 14.82 18.16
N ILE A 64 -2.09 15.76 17.24
CA ILE A 64 -1.99 15.51 15.80
C ILE A 64 -0.54 15.14 15.40
N ALA A 65 0.46 15.73 16.04
CA ALA A 65 1.87 15.41 15.80
C ALA A 65 2.24 14.02 16.32
N GLU A 66 1.69 13.62 17.47
CA GLU A 66 1.91 12.29 18.06
C GLU A 66 1.11 11.19 17.36
N LYS A 67 -0.10 11.51 16.90
CA LYS A 67 -1.07 10.58 16.28
C LYS A 67 -1.41 11.06 14.86
N PRO A 68 -0.47 10.93 13.91
CA PRO A 68 -0.66 11.42 12.55
C PRO A 68 -1.84 10.76 11.83
N ALA A 69 -2.27 9.56 12.24
CA ALA A 69 -3.47 8.90 11.71
C ALA A 69 -4.75 9.72 11.85
N LEU A 70 -4.84 10.67 12.79
CA LEU A 70 -5.98 11.58 12.91
C LEU A 70 -6.23 12.40 11.62
N LYS A 71 -5.17 12.67 10.84
CA LYS A 71 -5.28 13.39 9.56
C LYS A 71 -5.94 12.57 8.47
N LEU A 72 -5.96 11.24 8.62
CA LEU A 72 -6.45 10.29 7.62
C LEU A 72 -7.74 9.58 8.09
N LEU A 73 -8.43 10.12 9.11
CA LEU A 73 -9.67 9.52 9.64
C LEU A 73 -10.73 9.27 8.56
N SER A 74 -10.95 10.22 7.65
CA SER A 74 -11.88 10.06 6.53
C SER A 74 -11.48 8.93 5.59
N PHE A 75 -10.18 8.75 5.36
CA PHE A 75 -9.65 7.66 4.54
C PHE A 75 -9.90 6.29 5.21
N TYR A 76 -9.60 6.18 6.51
CA TYR A 76 -9.82 4.93 7.25
C TYR A 76 -11.29 4.52 7.35
N ARG A 77 -12.21 5.49 7.46
CA ARG A 77 -13.67 5.22 7.39
C ARG A 77 -14.06 4.56 6.07
N GLY A 78 -13.60 5.11 4.95
CA GLY A 78 -13.85 4.52 3.63
C GLY A 78 -13.28 3.11 3.45
N LEU A 79 -12.25 2.74 4.22
CA LEU A 79 -11.75 1.35 4.26
C LEU A 79 -12.66 0.42 5.06
N GLN A 80 -13.25 0.88 6.17
CA GLN A 80 -14.14 0.08 7.01
C GLN A 80 -15.45 -0.27 6.29
N ASP A 81 -16.01 0.69 5.56
CA ASP A 81 -17.35 0.57 4.95
C ASP A 81 -17.36 -0.31 3.68
N GLY A 82 -16.23 -0.91 3.31
CA GLY A 82 -16.12 -1.73 2.11
C GLY A 82 -16.21 -0.93 0.81
N GLU A 83 -16.31 0.41 0.87
CA GLU A 83 -16.15 1.34 -0.26
C GLU A 83 -14.71 1.33 -0.82
N SER A 84 -13.83 0.55 -0.22
CA SER A 84 -12.49 0.25 -0.73
C SER A 84 -12.58 -0.55 -2.03
N ALA A 85 -12.76 0.19 -3.14
CA ALA A 85 -12.50 -0.24 -4.50
C ALA A 85 -11.02 -0.66 -4.75
N MET A 86 -10.21 -0.86 -3.70
CA MET A 86 -8.75 -0.99 -3.77
C MET A 86 -8.23 -2.41 -4.02
N SER A 87 -9.09 -3.43 -4.05
CA SER A 87 -8.64 -4.80 -4.35
C SER A 87 -9.07 -5.27 -5.74
N VAL A 88 -8.77 -4.48 -6.76
CA VAL A 88 -8.77 -4.99 -8.13
C VAL A 88 -7.44 -5.70 -8.38
N ALA A 89 -7.49 -7.00 -8.66
CA ALA A 89 -6.30 -7.78 -9.00
C ALA A 89 -5.68 -7.25 -10.30
N LEU A 90 -4.52 -6.60 -10.20
CA LEU A 90 -3.80 -6.09 -11.36
C LEU A 90 -3.10 -7.23 -12.11
N ASN A 91 -3.33 -7.32 -13.42
CA ASN A 91 -2.63 -8.30 -14.26
C ASN A 91 -1.17 -7.87 -14.48
N VAL A 92 -0.24 -8.57 -13.82
CA VAL A 92 1.21 -8.33 -13.93
C VAL A 92 1.90 -9.23 -14.97
N ARG A 93 1.19 -10.14 -15.65
CA ARG A 93 1.80 -11.08 -16.62
C ARG A 93 2.58 -10.36 -17.73
N PRO A 94 2.06 -9.30 -18.38
CA PRO A 94 2.82 -8.61 -19.43
C PRO A 94 4.14 -8.04 -18.92
N ALA A 95 4.16 -7.52 -17.68
CA ALA A 95 5.35 -6.96 -17.06
C ALA A 95 6.39 -8.05 -16.76
N LYS A 96 5.94 -9.23 -16.29
CA LYS A 96 6.80 -10.40 -16.08
C LYS A 96 7.38 -10.89 -17.42
N GLU A 97 6.59 -11.01 -18.47
CA GLU A 97 7.10 -11.47 -19.78
C GLU A 97 8.16 -10.51 -20.33
N ALA A 98 7.93 -9.19 -20.22
CA ALA A 98 8.84 -8.17 -20.74
C ALA A 98 10.10 -7.93 -19.91
N SER A 99 10.09 -8.18 -18.59
CA SER A 99 11.19 -7.80 -17.68
C SER A 99 11.72 -8.98 -16.86
N ALA A 100 13.02 -9.26 -17.00
CA ALA A 100 13.71 -10.28 -16.20
C ALA A 100 13.67 -9.97 -14.71
N SER A 101 13.91 -8.71 -14.32
CA SER A 101 13.85 -8.27 -12.93
C SER A 101 12.45 -8.47 -12.34
N MET A 102 11.40 -8.15 -13.10
CA MET A 102 10.02 -8.37 -12.65
C MET A 102 9.70 -9.85 -12.44
N ARG A 103 10.28 -10.74 -13.25
CA ARG A 103 10.11 -12.19 -13.04
C ARG A 103 10.82 -12.70 -11.80
N SER A 104 11.98 -12.15 -11.48
CA SER A 104 12.82 -12.63 -10.37
C SER A 104 12.44 -12.03 -9.02
N LEU A 105 11.58 -11.01 -8.97
CA LEU A 105 11.08 -10.44 -7.72
C LEU A 105 10.30 -11.48 -6.91
N GLY A 106 10.80 -11.79 -5.72
CA GLY A 106 10.11 -12.63 -4.73
C GLY A 106 9.10 -11.84 -3.89
N PRO A 107 8.37 -12.53 -2.99
CA PRO A 107 7.56 -11.87 -1.97
C PRO A 107 8.41 -10.96 -1.08
N VAL A 108 7.79 -9.92 -0.51
CA VAL A 108 8.43 -9.14 0.54
C VAL A 108 8.68 -10.06 1.72
N SER A 109 9.93 -10.16 2.15
CA SER A 109 10.36 -11.02 3.25
C SER A 109 10.79 -10.18 4.45
N ALA A 110 10.62 -10.74 5.64
CA ALA A 110 11.01 -10.14 6.91
C ALA A 110 12.51 -9.85 7.05
N VAL A 111 13.35 -10.42 6.19
CA VAL A 111 14.76 -10.70 6.49
C VAL A 111 15.76 -9.68 5.92
N ALA A 112 15.32 -8.59 5.28
CA ALA A 112 16.25 -7.69 4.60
C ALA A 112 16.07 -6.17 4.87
N ASP A 113 14.87 -5.67 5.17
CA ASP A 113 14.63 -4.23 5.11
C ASP A 113 14.17 -3.64 6.45
N ALA A 114 15.13 -3.41 7.36
CA ALA A 114 14.90 -2.68 8.62
C ALA A 114 14.30 -1.27 8.41
N GLU A 115 14.42 -0.72 7.20
CA GLU A 115 13.90 0.59 6.79
C GLU A 115 12.37 0.57 6.57
N LEU A 116 11.80 -0.55 6.09
CA LEU A 116 10.36 -0.66 5.81
C LEU A 116 9.52 -0.66 7.08
N ALA A 117 10.03 -1.27 8.16
CA ALA A 117 9.36 -1.31 9.45
C ALA A 117 9.22 0.09 10.07
N GLY A 118 10.17 1.00 9.81
CA GLY A 118 10.13 2.40 10.26
C GLY A 118 9.07 3.24 9.57
N ALA A 119 8.87 3.06 8.25
CA ALA A 119 7.85 3.80 7.51
C ALA A 119 6.43 3.45 7.96
N VAL A 120 6.16 2.17 8.26
CA VAL A 120 4.85 1.70 8.73
C VAL A 120 4.55 2.21 10.15
N ALA A 121 5.53 2.10 11.07
CA ALA A 121 5.35 2.53 12.46
C ALA A 121 5.14 4.05 12.59
N VAL A 122 5.78 4.85 11.72
CA VAL A 122 5.65 6.33 11.73
C VAL A 122 4.30 6.80 11.16
N LEU A 123 3.67 6.04 10.26
CA LEU A 123 2.43 6.46 9.62
C LEU A 123 1.17 6.26 10.47
N ILE A 124 1.19 5.30 11.41
CA ILE A 124 -0.03 4.84 12.06
C ILE A 124 -0.17 5.48 13.45
N ASP A 125 0.84 5.39 14.32
CA ASP A 125 0.81 5.99 15.65
C ASP A 125 2.19 5.86 16.32
N ARG A 126 2.74 6.92 16.93
CA ARG A 126 3.91 6.74 17.82
C ARG A 126 3.56 6.00 19.12
N THR A 127 2.28 5.72 19.38
CA THR A 127 1.76 5.10 20.61
C THR A 127 1.42 3.61 20.52
N CYS A 128 2.22 2.82 19.80
CA CYS A 128 2.35 1.36 20.01
C CYS A 128 1.24 0.45 19.42
N TYR A 129 0.43 0.88 18.45
CA TYR A 129 -0.62 0.04 17.87
C TYR A 129 -0.47 -0.15 16.37
N ILE A 130 -0.70 -1.38 15.89
CA ILE A 130 -0.80 -1.71 14.47
C ILE A 130 -2.18 -2.28 14.20
N PRO A 131 -3.00 -1.66 13.34
CA PRO A 131 -4.26 -2.25 12.92
C PRO A 131 -4.03 -3.49 12.06
N LEU A 132 -4.82 -4.53 12.32
CA LEU A 132 -4.93 -5.76 11.54
C LEU A 132 -6.13 -5.74 10.61
#